data_AF-A0A2D6LWF9-F1
#
_entry.id   AF-A0A2D6LWF9-F1
#
_cell.length_a   1.000
_cell.length_b   1.000
_cell.length_c   1.000
_cell.angle_alpha   90.00
_cell.angle_beta   90.00
_cell.angle_gamma   90.00
#
_symmetry.space_group_name_H-M   'P 1'
#
loop_
_entity.id
_entity.type
_entity.pdbx_description
1 polymer ?
#
loop_
_entity_poly.entity_id
_entity_poly.type
_entity_poly.pdbx_seq_one_letter_code
_entity_poly.pdbx_strand_id
1 'polypeptide(L)'
;MKKIGVMLIFLLIVGTVSVIAVGQINYERYPTYNPKLGVPFGWDVPLPGSPEIFITACNDGKDNDGDGFIDFMDWGCKNSRDNSEKGNKYNCDDGKDNDGDGKIDLNDPGCSSALDNTEKDLVPLVVYDCNDEKDNDGDGLIDLLDPGCKNSKDNSEKGPKYNCDDGLDNDGD
;
A
#
# COMPACT_ATOMS: atom_id res chain seq x y z
N MET A 1 -79.89 13.18 -33.50
CA MET A 1 -78.59 13.61 -34.09
C MET A 1 -77.80 14.39 -33.05
N LYS A 2 -77.06 13.71 -32.16
CA LYS A 2 -76.31 14.38 -31.06
C LYS A 2 -75.29 13.39 -30.44
N LYS A 3 -74.44 12.78 -31.28
CA LYS A 3 -73.29 11.97 -30.83
C LYS A 3 -72.01 12.24 -31.61
N ILE A 4 -71.96 13.32 -32.40
CA ILE A 4 -70.79 13.69 -33.23
C ILE A 4 -70.08 14.96 -32.70
N GLY A 5 -70.70 15.74 -31.82
CA GLY A 5 -70.13 17.01 -31.31
C GLY A 5 -69.17 16.91 -30.12
N VAL A 6 -69.07 15.75 -29.45
CA VAL A 6 -68.18 15.59 -28.27
C VAL A 6 -66.85 14.91 -28.64
N MET A 7 -66.81 14.11 -29.71
CA MET A 7 -65.55 13.54 -30.21
C MET A 7 -64.66 14.57 -30.92
N LEU A 8 -65.23 15.63 -31.50
CA LEU A 8 -64.43 16.68 -32.16
C LEU A 8 -63.84 17.72 -31.18
N ILE A 9 -64.45 17.90 -30.00
CA ILE A 9 -63.90 18.75 -28.94
C ILE A 9 -62.81 17.99 -28.16
N PHE A 10 -62.94 16.68 -27.97
CA PHE A 10 -61.84 15.88 -27.43
C PHE A 10 -60.61 15.90 -28.36
N LEU A 11 -60.81 15.81 -29.67
CA LEU A 11 -59.71 15.82 -30.66
C LEU A 11 -58.92 17.14 -30.72
N LEU A 12 -59.51 18.30 -30.34
CA LEU A 12 -58.77 19.57 -30.30
C LEU A 12 -57.99 19.78 -28.98
N ILE A 13 -58.36 19.08 -27.90
CA ILE A 13 -57.62 19.15 -26.63
C ILE A 13 -56.48 18.13 -26.60
N VAL A 14 -56.62 16.96 -27.24
CA VAL A 14 -55.44 16.05 -27.42
C VAL A 14 -54.50 16.52 -28.52
N GLY A 15 -54.99 17.29 -29.51
CA GLY A 15 -54.19 17.77 -30.64
C GLY A 15 -53.31 19.00 -30.38
N THR A 16 -53.46 19.68 -29.24
CA THR A 16 -52.61 20.84 -28.87
C THR A 16 -51.63 20.58 -27.73
N VAL A 17 -51.66 19.38 -27.13
CA VAL A 17 -50.72 18.99 -26.06
C VAL A 17 -49.50 18.23 -26.61
N SER A 18 -49.37 18.06 -27.92
CA SER A 18 -48.22 17.37 -28.55
C SER A 18 -47.11 18.31 -29.04
N VAL A 19 -47.06 19.58 -28.62
CA VAL A 19 -45.94 20.50 -28.94
C VAL A 19 -45.27 21.06 -27.67
N ILE A 20 -45.39 20.37 -26.53
CA ILE A 20 -44.45 20.60 -25.43
C ILE A 20 -43.38 19.53 -25.55
N ALA A 21 -42.23 20.00 -26.01
CA ALA A 21 -40.99 19.28 -26.18
C ALA A 21 -40.67 18.37 -24.98
N VAL A 22 -40.99 17.09 -25.12
CA VAL A 22 -40.22 16.04 -24.47
C VAL A 22 -39.24 15.58 -25.53
N GLY A 23 -37.98 16.01 -25.40
CA GLY A 23 -36.91 15.66 -26.31
C GLY A 23 -36.85 14.15 -26.50
N GLN A 24 -37.21 13.69 -27.70
CA GLN A 24 -36.76 12.40 -28.20
C GLN A 24 -35.24 12.48 -28.29
N ILE A 25 -34.55 11.99 -27.27
CA ILE A 25 -33.17 11.56 -27.44
C ILE A 25 -33.21 10.34 -28.35
N ASN A 26 -33.14 10.62 -29.65
CA ASN A 26 -32.77 9.63 -30.65
C ASN A 26 -31.41 9.07 -30.22
N TYR A 27 -31.39 7.81 -29.79
CA TYR A 27 -30.13 7.05 -29.67
C TYR A 27 -29.70 6.65 -31.09
N GLU A 28 -29.40 7.65 -31.91
CA GLU A 28 -28.74 7.43 -33.18
C GLU A 28 -27.27 7.14 -32.87
N ARG A 29 -26.89 5.92 -33.23
CA ARG A 29 -25.57 5.35 -33.11
C ARG A 29 -24.59 6.23 -33.93
N TYR A 30 -23.84 7.12 -33.30
CA TYR A 30 -22.78 7.91 -33.95
C TYR A 30 -21.50 7.08 -34.06
N PRO A 31 -20.98 6.77 -35.27
CA PRO A 31 -19.67 6.16 -35.43
C PRO A 31 -18.70 7.20 -35.97
N THR A 32 -17.85 7.81 -35.15
CA THR A 32 -16.64 8.47 -35.68
C THR A 32 -15.53 8.46 -34.62
N TYR A 33 -14.65 7.48 -34.74
CA TYR A 33 -13.30 7.48 -34.18
C TYR A 33 -12.55 8.75 -34.62
N ASN A 34 -11.87 9.42 -33.68
CA ASN A 34 -10.99 10.55 -34.00
C ASN A 34 -9.57 10.02 -34.30
N PRO A 35 -9.12 10.00 -35.56
CA PRO A 35 -7.82 9.42 -35.93
C PRO A 35 -6.62 10.23 -35.42
N LYS A 36 -6.81 11.42 -34.85
CA LYS A 36 -5.72 12.22 -34.27
C LYS A 36 -5.47 11.98 -32.79
N LEU A 37 -6.47 11.50 -32.04
CA LEU A 37 -6.39 11.42 -30.57
C LEU A 37 -6.72 10.03 -29.99
N GLY A 38 -7.18 9.08 -30.80
CA GLY A 38 -7.28 7.67 -30.40
C GLY A 38 -8.28 7.33 -29.30
N VAL A 39 -9.09 8.28 -28.82
CA VAL A 39 -10.02 8.07 -27.69
C VAL A 39 -11.49 8.31 -28.08
N PRO A 40 -12.45 7.53 -27.53
CA PRO A 40 -13.87 7.76 -27.70
C PRO A 40 -14.32 8.94 -26.85
N PHE A 41 -15.06 9.90 -27.44
CA PHE A 41 -15.64 11.03 -26.70
C PHE A 41 -16.75 10.53 -25.77
N GLY A 42 -16.40 10.29 -24.51
CA GLY A 42 -17.31 10.05 -23.40
C GLY A 42 -16.83 10.83 -22.18
N TRP A 43 -17.52 11.93 -21.90
CA TRP A 43 -17.47 12.78 -20.70
C TRP A 43 -16.31 13.75 -20.45
N ASP A 44 -15.29 13.91 -21.31
CA ASP A 44 -14.23 14.90 -21.05
C ASP A 44 -13.92 15.80 -22.25
N VAL A 45 -14.70 16.89 -22.41
CA VAL A 45 -14.27 18.03 -23.23
C VAL A 45 -14.45 19.31 -22.41
N PRO A 46 -13.36 19.87 -21.86
CA PRO A 46 -13.43 21.14 -21.15
C PRO A 46 -13.89 22.26 -22.08
N LEU A 47 -14.86 23.06 -21.62
CA LEU A 47 -15.30 24.27 -22.32
C LEU A 47 -14.14 25.30 -22.34
N PRO A 48 -13.97 26.07 -23.43
CA PRO A 48 -12.94 27.11 -23.46
C PRO A 48 -13.23 28.16 -22.38
N GLY A 49 -12.42 28.17 -21.31
CA GLY A 49 -12.58 29.01 -20.12
C GLY A 49 -12.88 28.27 -18.82
N SER A 50 -13.00 26.93 -18.81
CA SER A 50 -12.99 26.16 -17.56
C SER A 50 -11.56 26.07 -16.99
N PRO A 51 -11.34 26.19 -15.67
CA PRO A 51 -10.05 25.85 -15.09
C PRO A 51 -9.76 24.39 -15.44
N GLU A 52 -8.63 24.11 -16.08
CA GLU A 52 -8.18 22.73 -16.25
C GLU A 52 -8.08 22.10 -14.86
N ILE A 53 -8.86 21.04 -14.63
CA ILE A 53 -8.73 20.24 -13.42
C ILE A 53 -7.36 19.56 -13.56
N PHE A 54 -6.38 20.09 -12.85
CA PHE A 54 -5.03 19.53 -12.82
C PHE A 54 -5.10 18.23 -12.03
N ILE A 55 -5.18 17.10 -12.72
CA ILE A 55 -5.13 15.78 -12.11
C ILE A 55 -3.66 15.44 -11.86
N THR A 56 -3.28 15.32 -10.59
CA THR A 56 -1.94 14.99 -10.10
C THR A 56 -2.04 13.75 -9.19
N ALA A 57 -0.91 13.13 -8.82
CA ALA A 57 -0.93 11.98 -7.90
C ALA A 57 -1.78 12.27 -6.65
N CYS A 58 -1.62 13.46 -6.08
CA CYS A 58 -2.34 13.89 -4.88
C CYS A 58 -3.84 14.26 -5.06
N ASN A 59 -4.46 13.98 -6.21
CA ASN A 59 -5.90 14.21 -6.41
C ASN A 59 -6.53 13.33 -7.53
N ASP A 60 -5.87 12.24 -7.95
CA ASP A 60 -6.35 11.36 -9.01
C ASP A 60 -7.14 10.14 -8.52
N GLY A 61 -7.34 10.02 -7.21
CA GLY A 61 -8.11 8.97 -6.58
C GLY A 61 -7.38 7.64 -6.46
N LYS A 62 -6.05 7.60 -6.66
CA LYS A 62 -5.25 6.39 -6.61
C LYS A 62 -4.07 6.55 -5.66
N ASP A 63 -3.67 5.43 -5.07
CA ASP A 63 -2.40 5.27 -4.37
C ASP A 63 -1.29 5.03 -5.42
N ASN A 64 -0.54 6.09 -5.74
CA ASN A 64 0.43 6.18 -6.82
C ASN A 64 1.82 5.65 -6.42
N ASP A 65 2.13 5.57 -5.13
CA ASP A 65 3.40 5.03 -4.61
C ASP A 65 3.25 3.71 -3.81
N GLY A 66 2.02 3.31 -3.52
CA GLY A 66 1.69 2.01 -2.95
C GLY A 66 1.83 1.94 -1.44
N ASP A 67 1.82 3.07 -0.73
CA ASP A 67 2.03 3.15 0.72
C ASP A 67 0.74 2.94 1.54
N GLY A 68 -0.41 2.87 0.85
CA GLY A 68 -1.73 2.67 1.41
C GLY A 68 -2.50 3.96 1.72
N PHE A 69 -1.90 5.14 1.51
CA PHE A 69 -2.58 6.42 1.55
C PHE A 69 -2.93 6.90 0.13
N ILE A 70 -3.89 7.83 0.02
CA ILE A 70 -4.45 8.25 -1.26
C ILE A 70 -4.67 9.76 -1.24
N ASP A 71 -4.27 10.42 -2.32
CA ASP A 71 -4.49 11.82 -2.61
C ASP A 71 -4.06 12.73 -1.45
N PHE A 72 -4.89 13.71 -1.07
CA PHE A 72 -4.60 14.63 0.02
C PHE A 72 -4.53 13.98 1.41
N MET A 73 -4.95 12.71 1.56
CA MET A 73 -4.78 11.97 2.81
C MET A 73 -3.41 11.29 2.90
N ASP A 74 -2.67 11.27 1.79
CA ASP A 74 -1.28 10.89 1.72
C ASP A 74 -0.38 11.90 2.44
N TRP A 75 0.59 11.39 3.21
CA TRP A 75 1.48 12.20 4.03
C TRP A 75 2.62 12.85 3.26
N GLY A 76 2.98 12.33 2.08
CA GLY A 76 3.95 12.97 1.22
C GLY A 76 3.36 13.94 0.21
N CYS A 77 2.03 13.96 0.06
CA CYS A 77 1.33 15.04 -0.61
C CYS A 77 1.46 16.39 0.12
N LYS A 78 2.24 17.32 -0.46
CA LYS A 78 2.34 18.69 0.07
C LYS A 78 1.07 19.51 -0.16
N ASN A 79 0.37 19.23 -1.25
CA ASN A 79 -0.89 19.84 -1.65
C ASN A 79 -1.52 19.08 -2.82
N SER A 80 -2.76 19.40 -3.17
CA SER A 80 -3.51 18.78 -4.28
C SER A 80 -2.96 19.03 -5.69
N ARG A 81 -1.81 19.69 -5.84
CA ARG A 81 -1.10 19.86 -7.13
C ARG A 81 0.28 19.21 -7.10
N ASP A 82 0.62 18.51 -6.02
CA ASP A 82 1.85 17.73 -5.96
C ASP A 82 1.70 16.50 -6.88
N ASN A 83 2.74 16.23 -7.65
CA ASN A 83 2.76 15.18 -8.68
C ASN A 83 3.28 13.84 -8.14
N SER A 84 3.64 13.81 -6.86
CA SER A 84 4.15 12.64 -6.17
C SER A 84 3.44 12.53 -4.83
N GLU A 85 3.07 11.31 -4.48
CA GLU A 85 2.62 10.95 -3.14
C GLU A 85 3.81 10.74 -2.19
N LYS A 86 4.98 10.28 -2.68
CA LYS A 86 6.19 10.18 -1.84
C LYS A 86 6.59 11.42 -1.04
N GLY A 87 6.81 11.22 0.25
CA GLY A 87 7.08 12.26 1.23
C GLY A 87 8.44 12.14 1.91
N ASN A 88 9.14 13.26 2.10
CA ASN A 88 10.37 13.28 2.90
C ASN A 88 10.15 13.40 4.41
N LYS A 89 8.94 13.07 4.87
CA LYS A 89 8.55 13.19 6.28
C LYS A 89 8.98 11.98 7.10
N TYR A 90 8.88 10.80 6.51
CA TYR A 90 9.19 9.52 7.11
C TYR A 90 10.27 8.85 6.28
N ASN A 91 11.23 8.21 6.93
CA ASN A 91 12.34 7.59 6.22
C ASN A 91 11.85 6.42 5.34
N CYS A 92 10.80 5.73 5.79
CA CYS A 92 10.22 4.59 5.11
C CYS A 92 9.30 4.93 3.92
N ASP A 93 9.30 6.19 3.47
CA ASP A 93 8.53 6.67 2.32
C ASP A 93 9.27 7.79 1.52
N ASP A 94 10.53 8.10 1.87
CA ASP A 94 11.22 9.24 1.26
C ASP A 94 12.00 8.90 -0.04
N GLY A 95 11.91 7.65 -0.49
CA GLY A 95 12.55 7.17 -1.70
C GLY A 95 14.05 6.93 -1.56
N LYS A 96 14.59 6.89 -0.34
CA LYS A 96 16.02 6.72 -0.09
C LYS A 96 16.29 5.56 0.85
N ASP A 97 17.45 4.95 0.67
CA ASP A 97 18.07 4.05 1.63
C ASP A 97 18.78 4.90 2.71
N ASN A 98 18.09 5.10 3.82
CA ASN A 98 18.46 5.96 4.94
C ASN A 98 19.31 5.25 6.00
N ASP A 99 19.46 3.92 5.94
CA ASP A 99 20.31 3.15 6.84
C ASP A 99 21.54 2.52 6.17
N GLY A 100 21.56 2.49 4.83
CA GLY A 100 22.67 2.09 3.97
C GLY A 100 22.76 0.59 3.71
N ASP A 101 21.69 -0.17 3.91
CA ASP A 101 21.68 -1.63 3.76
C ASP A 101 21.31 -2.12 2.33
N GLY A 102 20.93 -1.19 1.45
CA GLY A 102 20.57 -1.43 0.06
C GLY A 102 19.07 -1.68 -0.19
N LYS A 103 18.24 -1.65 0.84
CA LYS A 103 16.78 -1.69 0.74
C LYS A 103 16.23 -0.26 0.92
N ILE A 104 14.99 -0.06 0.49
CA ILE A 104 14.39 1.29 0.37
C ILE A 104 12.92 1.23 0.77
N ASP A 105 12.50 2.18 1.60
CA ASP A 105 11.12 2.44 1.99
C ASP A 105 10.43 1.16 2.52
N LEU A 106 9.17 0.92 2.14
CA LEU A 106 8.40 -0.28 2.49
C LEU A 106 8.99 -1.62 2.01
N ASN A 107 10.01 -1.60 1.13
CA ASN A 107 10.74 -2.83 0.79
C ASN A 107 11.86 -3.15 1.80
N ASP A 108 12.09 -2.27 2.76
CA ASP A 108 13.01 -2.43 3.87
C ASP A 108 12.35 -3.15 5.06
N PRO A 109 12.88 -4.29 5.55
CA PRO A 109 12.44 -4.97 6.78
C PRO A 109 12.55 -4.13 8.05
N GLY A 110 13.40 -3.10 8.07
CA GLY A 110 13.43 -2.12 9.15
C GLY A 110 12.22 -1.18 9.16
N CYS A 111 11.42 -1.16 8.10
CA CYS A 111 10.14 -0.45 8.02
C CYS A 111 8.96 -1.36 8.38
N SER A 112 8.28 -1.06 9.48
CA SER A 112 7.00 -1.69 9.83
C SER A 112 5.81 -0.98 9.17
N SER A 113 5.96 0.29 8.81
CA SER A 113 4.97 1.10 8.08
C SER A 113 5.61 2.27 7.33
N ALA A 114 4.89 2.86 6.37
CA ALA A 114 5.33 4.06 5.64
C ALA A 114 5.50 5.28 6.56
N LEU A 115 4.90 5.24 7.77
CA LEU A 115 4.98 6.31 8.76
C LEU A 115 6.16 6.16 9.72
N ASP A 116 7.04 5.20 9.48
CA ASP A 116 8.19 4.95 10.34
C ASP A 116 9.32 5.92 10.04
N ASN A 117 9.97 6.42 11.11
CA ASN A 117 11.05 7.41 11.01
C ASN A 117 12.45 6.76 10.91
N THR A 118 12.52 5.45 10.68
CA THR A 118 13.77 4.70 10.64
C THR A 118 13.60 3.46 9.78
N GLU A 119 14.59 3.20 8.94
CA GLU A 119 14.71 1.96 8.16
C GLU A 119 15.67 0.97 8.82
N LYS A 120 16.21 1.30 10.00
CA LYS A 120 17.15 0.41 10.69
C LYS A 120 16.53 -0.95 10.97
N ASP A 121 17.12 -1.95 10.33
CA ASP A 121 16.88 -3.35 10.64
C ASP A 121 17.01 -3.57 12.16
N LEU A 122 15.99 -4.20 12.76
CA LEU A 122 16.12 -4.72 14.11
C LEU A 122 17.18 -5.81 14.06
N VAL A 123 18.35 -5.54 14.64
CA VAL A 123 19.39 -6.54 14.80
C VAL A 123 18.74 -7.72 15.53
N PRO A 124 18.74 -8.94 14.95
CA PRO A 124 18.31 -10.12 15.68
C PRO A 124 19.08 -10.13 17.00
N LEU A 125 18.36 -10.25 18.12
CA LEU A 125 19.01 -10.43 19.41
C LEU A 125 20.02 -11.57 19.23
N VAL A 126 21.31 -11.26 19.34
CA VAL A 126 22.34 -12.30 19.26
C VAL A 126 22.15 -13.14 20.50
N VAL A 127 21.51 -14.29 20.30
CA VAL A 127 21.36 -15.31 21.31
C VAL A 127 22.61 -16.18 21.21
N TYR A 128 23.33 -16.28 22.32
CA TYR A 128 24.50 -17.11 22.49
C TYR A 128 24.04 -18.41 23.13
N ASP A 129 24.77 -19.51 22.93
CA ASP A 129 24.43 -20.80 23.54
C ASP A 129 24.15 -20.67 25.05
N CYS A 130 24.94 -19.85 25.75
CA CYS A 130 24.76 -19.60 27.19
C CYS A 130 23.60 -18.65 27.57
N ASN A 131 22.70 -18.32 26.66
CA ASN A 131 21.50 -17.52 26.91
C ASN A 131 20.33 -17.79 25.92
N ASP A 132 20.30 -18.97 25.28
CA ASP A 132 19.31 -19.34 24.28
C ASP A 132 18.23 -20.34 24.74
N GLU A 133 18.17 -20.60 26.05
CA GLU A 133 17.23 -21.50 26.72
C GLU A 133 17.28 -22.95 26.21
N LYS A 134 18.41 -23.35 25.63
CA LYS A 134 18.65 -24.72 25.16
C LYS A 134 19.88 -25.29 25.83
N ASP A 135 19.95 -26.61 25.77
CA ASP A 135 21.10 -27.42 26.14
C ASP A 135 21.85 -27.71 24.83
N ASN A 136 22.83 -26.87 24.50
CA ASN A 136 23.53 -26.84 23.23
C ASN A 136 24.70 -27.84 23.20
N ASP A 137 25.07 -28.44 24.33
CA ASP A 137 26.11 -29.47 24.39
C ASP A 137 25.63 -30.87 24.81
N GLY A 138 24.41 -30.98 25.34
CA GLY A 138 23.70 -32.22 25.65
C GLY A 138 24.01 -32.79 27.03
N ASP A 139 24.56 -32.01 27.97
CA ASP A 139 24.90 -32.48 29.32
C ASP A 139 23.72 -32.42 30.32
N GLY A 140 22.60 -31.80 29.92
CA GLY A 140 21.38 -31.62 30.69
C GLY A 140 21.29 -30.32 31.49
N LEU A 141 22.26 -29.42 31.37
CA LEU A 141 22.27 -28.07 31.92
C LEU A 141 21.99 -27.07 30.79
N ILE A 142 21.55 -25.86 31.17
CA ILE A 142 21.16 -24.83 30.21
C ILE A 142 21.72 -23.47 30.64
N ASP A 143 22.14 -22.68 29.67
CA ASP A 143 22.53 -21.29 29.80
C ASP A 143 23.57 -21.06 30.92
N LEU A 144 23.41 -19.97 31.70
CA LEU A 144 24.27 -19.66 32.84
C LEU A 144 24.22 -20.67 34.00
N LEU A 145 23.33 -21.68 33.95
CA LEU A 145 23.36 -22.80 34.89
C LEU A 145 24.38 -23.86 34.46
N ASP A 146 24.77 -23.85 33.18
CA ASP A 146 25.82 -24.68 32.62
C ASP A 146 27.23 -24.24 33.10
N PRO A 147 28.02 -25.13 33.72
CA PRO A 147 29.37 -24.86 34.18
C PRO A 147 30.40 -24.51 33.10
N GLY A 148 30.18 -24.90 31.84
CA GLY A 148 31.04 -24.53 30.73
C GLY A 148 30.72 -23.16 30.13
N CYS A 149 29.64 -22.50 30.55
CA CYS A 149 29.38 -21.09 30.27
C CYS A 149 30.28 -20.14 31.09
N LYS A 150 31.11 -19.34 30.41
CA LYS A 150 31.91 -18.29 31.08
C LYS A 150 31.08 -17.05 31.42
N ASN A 151 30.09 -16.73 30.60
CA ASN A 151 29.15 -15.61 30.75
C ASN A 151 28.01 -15.75 29.72
N SER A 152 27.00 -14.88 29.80
CA SER A 152 25.82 -14.92 28.92
C SER A 152 26.09 -14.55 27.46
N LYS A 153 27.34 -14.27 27.09
CA LYS A 153 27.77 -14.03 25.71
C LYS A 153 28.78 -15.08 25.24
N ASP A 154 28.95 -16.17 25.99
CA ASP A 154 29.77 -17.30 25.57
C ASP A 154 28.99 -18.16 24.57
N ASN A 155 29.62 -18.51 23.46
CA ASN A 155 29.00 -19.18 22.31
C ASN A 155 29.20 -20.70 22.36
N SER A 156 29.34 -21.24 23.56
CA SER A 156 29.57 -22.66 23.81
C SER A 156 29.29 -22.94 25.27
N GLU A 157 28.46 -23.94 25.51
CA GLU A 157 28.24 -24.54 26.83
C GLU A 157 29.33 -25.57 27.16
N LYS A 158 30.13 -26.02 26.18
CA LYS A 158 31.24 -26.96 26.43
C LYS A 158 32.36 -26.36 27.28
N GLY A 159 32.52 -26.90 28.48
CA GLY A 159 33.58 -26.55 29.42
C GLY A 159 34.75 -27.56 29.43
N PRO A 160 35.98 -27.13 29.75
CA PRO A 160 37.12 -28.04 29.95
C PRO A 160 37.11 -28.72 31.34
N LYS A 161 36.02 -28.63 32.10
CA LYS A 161 36.05 -28.86 33.56
C LYS A 161 35.58 -30.24 33.98
N TYR A 162 34.79 -30.94 33.17
CA TYR A 162 34.43 -32.31 33.46
C TYR A 162 34.84 -33.23 32.32
N ASN A 163 35.36 -34.37 32.74
CA ASN A 163 35.70 -35.51 31.91
C ASN A 163 34.55 -35.91 30.96
N CYS A 164 33.30 -35.68 31.38
CA CYS A 164 32.10 -36.00 30.60
C CYS A 164 31.83 -35.09 29.39
N ASP A 165 32.39 -33.86 29.35
CA ASP A 165 31.89 -32.79 28.48
C ASP A 165 32.59 -32.71 27.12
N ASP A 166 33.72 -33.41 26.95
CA ASP A 166 34.46 -33.46 25.67
C ASP A 166 33.95 -34.55 24.71
N GLY A 167 32.91 -35.31 25.11
CA GLY A 167 32.37 -36.43 24.35
C GLY A 167 33.34 -37.61 24.25
N LEU A 168 34.38 -37.65 25.08
CA LEU A 168 35.33 -38.75 25.20
C LEU A 168 35.19 -39.38 26.59
N ASP A 169 35.23 -40.71 26.63
CA ASP A 169 35.43 -41.46 27.87
C ASP A 169 36.90 -41.27 28.30
N ASN A 170 37.09 -40.47 29.32
CA ASN A 170 38.38 -40.07 29.91
C ASN A 170 38.40 -40.30 31.44
N ASP A 171 37.41 -41.01 32.00
CA ASP A 171 37.42 -41.54 33.37
C ASP A 171 38.08 -42.93 33.47
N GLY A 172 38.13 -43.69 32.37
CA GLY A 172 39.07 -44.80 32.19
C GLY A 172 38.88 -45.97 33.18
N ASP A 173 37.65 -46.19 33.65
CA ASP A 173 37.22 -47.30 34.50
C ASP A 173 36.51 -48.45 33.75
#